data_AF-A0A9D2GKY0-F1
#
_entry.id   AF-A0A9D2GKY0-F1
#
_cell.length_a   1.000
_cell.length_b   1.000
_cell.length_c   1.000
_cell.angle_alpha   90.00
_cell.angle_beta   90.00
_cell.angle_gamma   90.00
#
_symmetry.space_group_name_H-M   'P 1'
#
loop_
_entity.id
_entity.type
_entity.pdbx_description
1 polymer ?
#
loop_
_entity_poly.entity_id
_entity_poly.type
_entity_poly.pdbx_seq_one_letter_code
_entity_poly.pdbx_strand_id
1 'polypeptide(L)'
;MAILDVKSRLEYVGDCCYPCPNCGGPAALAVYRLDSRPKVLGLPAARLRRRYLGICSGCGTRYSLPEDKGRAMEKGGPVTLFISDISPWE
;
A
#
# COMPACT_ATOMS: atom_id res chain seq x y z
N MET A 1 14.78 21.34 8.26
CA MET A 1 14.47 20.12 9.04
C MET A 1 14.72 18.92 8.12
N ALA A 2 15.82 18.19 8.31
CA ALA A 2 16.17 17.06 7.45
C ALA A 2 15.46 15.79 7.97
N ILE A 3 14.53 15.25 7.20
CA ILE A 3 13.91 13.95 7.47
C ILE A 3 14.84 12.91 6.83
N LEU A 4 15.66 12.22 7.63
CA LEU A 4 16.31 11.01 7.16
C LEU A 4 15.31 9.85 7.30
N ASP A 5 14.78 9.37 6.19
CA ASP A 5 14.06 8.09 6.17
C ASP A 5 15.11 6.97 6.32
N VAL A 6 15.12 6.29 7.47
CA VAL A 6 16.24 5.40 7.84
C VAL A 6 16.01 3.95 7.42
N LYS A 7 14.75 3.52 7.28
CA LYS A 7 14.39 2.18 6.78
C LYS A 7 12.95 2.21 6.28
N SER A 8 12.80 2.19 4.97
CA SER A 8 11.55 1.83 4.29
C SER A 8 11.61 0.35 3.93
N ARG A 9 10.67 -0.44 4.45
CA ARG A 9 10.55 -1.86 4.11
C ARG A 9 9.27 -2.06 3.30
N LEU A 10 9.43 -2.57 2.07
CA LEU A 10 8.33 -2.99 1.23
C LEU A 10 8.16 -4.51 1.39
N GLU A 11 6.98 -4.97 1.80
CA GLU A 11 6.67 -6.40 1.92
C GLU A 11 5.46 -6.73 1.04
N TYR A 12 5.55 -7.81 0.28
CA TYR A 12 4.41 -8.32 -0.49
C TYR A 12 3.39 -8.94 0.46
N VAL A 13 2.12 -8.53 0.32
CA VAL A 13 1.01 -9.03 1.13
C VAL A 13 0.27 -10.13 0.39
N GLY A 14 -0.04 -9.89 -0.88
CA GLY A 14 -0.84 -10.80 -1.69
C GLY A 14 -1.40 -10.12 -2.93
N ASP A 15 -2.01 -10.92 -3.78
CA ASP A 15 -2.70 -10.48 -4.98
C ASP A 15 -4.22 -10.44 -4.73
N CYS A 16 -4.85 -9.39 -5.23
CA CYS A 16 -6.30 -9.27 -5.27
C CYS A 16 -6.77 -9.38 -6.72
N CYS A 17 -7.73 -10.27 -7.01
CA CYS A 17 -8.42 -10.29 -8.29
C CYS A 17 -9.41 -9.11 -8.37
N TYR A 18 -8.88 -7.90 -8.53
CA TYR A 18 -9.68 -6.69 -8.66
C TYR A 18 -9.46 -6.05 -10.03
N PRO A 19 -10.52 -5.79 -10.82
CA PRO A 19 -10.36 -5.14 -12.11
C PRO A 19 -9.73 -3.76 -11.91
N CYS A 20 -8.61 -3.53 -12.56
CA CYS A 20 -7.89 -2.28 -12.41
C CYS A 20 -8.74 -1.15 -13.04
N PRO A 21 -9.00 -0.06 -12.29
CA PRO A 21 -9.85 1.03 -12.80
C PRO A 21 -9.20 1.80 -13.96
N ASN A 22 -7.87 1.68 -14.14
CA ASN A 22 -7.17 2.33 -15.24
C ASN A 22 -7.21 1.50 -16.54
N CYS A 23 -6.98 0.19 -16.48
CA CYS A 23 -6.94 -0.65 -17.70
C CYS A 23 -8.23 -1.44 -17.96
N GLY A 24 -9.18 -1.47 -17.02
CA GLY A 24 -10.47 -2.16 -17.15
C GLY A 24 -10.40 -3.69 -17.29
N GLY A 25 -9.20 -4.27 -17.33
CA GLY A 25 -8.97 -5.69 -17.50
C GLY A 25 -9.02 -6.47 -16.17
N PRO A 26 -9.09 -7.81 -16.23
CA PRO A 26 -9.01 -8.71 -15.06
C PRO A 26 -7.57 -8.81 -14.54
N ALA A 27 -6.90 -7.68 -14.38
CA ALA A 27 -5.53 -7.62 -13.92
C ALA A 27 -5.49 -7.80 -12.40
N ALA A 28 -4.69 -8.74 -11.90
CA ALA A 28 -4.46 -8.88 -10.47
C ALA A 28 -3.80 -7.61 -9.91
N LEU A 29 -4.29 -7.13 -8.78
CA LEU A 29 -3.72 -6.02 -8.02
C LEU A 29 -2.80 -6.61 -6.93
N ALA A 30 -1.49 -6.49 -7.13
CA ALA A 30 -0.48 -6.89 -6.16
C ALA A 30 -0.41 -5.87 -5.02
N VAL A 31 -0.70 -6.28 -3.79
CA VAL A 31 -0.70 -5.42 -2.61
C VAL A 31 0.63 -5.55 -1.86
N TYR A 32 1.21 -4.41 -1.54
CA TYR A 32 2.46 -4.25 -0.82
C TYR A 32 2.22 -3.42 0.44
N ARG A 33 2.90 -3.78 1.52
CA ARG A 33 2.99 -3.01 2.75
C ARG A 33 4.28 -2.22 2.75
N LEU A 34 4.17 -0.91 2.98
CA LEU A 34 5.30 -0.01 3.17
C LEU A 34 5.35 0.42 4.64
N ASP A 35 6.34 -0.09 5.38
CA ASP A 35 6.67 0.36 6.72
C ASP A 35 7.79 1.39 6.64
N SER A 36 7.48 2.63 7.03
CA SER A 36 8.43 3.74 7.07
C SER A 36 8.63 4.22 8.51
N ARG A 37 9.89 4.37 8.92
CA ARG A 37 10.29 4.95 10.22
C ARG A 37 11.06 6.24 9.97
N PRO A 38 10.39 7.40 9.92
CA PRO A 38 11.10 8.65 9.75
C PRO A 38 11.94 8.92 10.99
N LYS A 39 13.26 9.04 10.85
CA LYS A 39 14.13 9.45 11.96
C LYS A 39 14.27 10.96 11.89
N VAL A 40 13.59 11.66 12.79
CA VAL A 40 13.81 13.09 12.98
C VAL A 40 14.93 13.26 14.01
N LEU A 41 16.04 13.89 13.61
CA LEU A 41 17.11 14.26 14.53
C LEU A 41 16.55 15.15 15.65
N GLY A 42 16.61 14.68 16.89
CA GLY A 42 16.18 15.44 18.08
C GLY A 42 14.77 15.14 18.61
N LEU A 43 14.00 14.22 18.02
CA LEU A 43 12.74 13.72 18.60
C LEU A 43 12.83 12.24 18.99
N PRO A 44 12.15 11.82 20.08
CA PRO A 44 12.00 10.40 20.40
C PRO A 44 11.34 9.68 19.23
N ALA A 45 11.77 8.43 18.98
CA ALA A 45 11.47 7.62 17.80
C ALA A 45 10.09 7.92 17.19
N ALA A 46 10.07 8.45 15.97
CA ALA A 46 8.82 8.82 15.32
C ALA A 46 7.92 7.59 15.14
N ARG A 47 6.62 7.81 15.28
CA ARG A 47 5.58 6.78 15.14
C ARG A 47 5.73 6.09 13.76
N LEU A 48 5.79 4.76 13.76
CA LEU A 48 5.85 3.94 12.56
C LEU A 48 4.69 4.32 11.63
N ARG A 49 5.01 4.70 10.39
CA ARG A 49 4.00 4.95 9.35
C ARG A 49 3.88 3.70 8.49
N ARG A 50 2.75 3.00 8.64
CA ARG A 50 2.37 1.90 7.76
C ARG A 50 1.50 2.44 6.63
N ARG A 51 1.77 2.02 5.42
CA ARG A 51 0.98 2.33 4.23
C ARG A 51 0.82 1.06 3.41
N TYR A 52 -0.26 0.99 2.65
CA TYR A 52 -0.48 -0.12 1.71
C TYR A 52 -0.58 0.43 0.30
N LEU A 53 0.04 -0.27 -0.62
CA LEU A 53 0.17 0.09 -2.03
C LEU A 53 -0.36 -1.08 -2.86
N GLY A 54 -1.28 -0.81 -3.76
CA GLY A 54 -1.76 -1.78 -4.75
C GLY A 54 -1.12 -1.45 -6.09
N ILE A 55 -0.45 -2.41 -6.70
CA ILE A 55 0.14 -2.26 -8.03
C ILE A 55 -0.59 -3.20 -8.97
N CYS A 56 -1.17 -2.64 -10.03
CA CYS A 56 -1.81 -3.48 -11.04
C CYS A 56 -0.74 -4.22 -11.85
N SER A 57 -0.80 -5.55 -11.89
CA SER A 57 0.13 -6.38 -12.68
C SER A 57 -0.04 -6.21 -14.19
N GLY A 58 -1.18 -5.67 -14.65
CA GLY A 58 -1.46 -5.46 -16.06
C GLY A 58 -0.90 -4.15 -16.61
N CYS A 59 -1.17 -3.02 -15.95
CA CYS A 59 -0.77 -1.69 -16.43
C CYS A 59 0.33 -1.03 -15.57
N GLY A 60 0.74 -1.63 -14.45
CA GLY A 60 1.74 -1.07 -13.54
C GLY A 60 1.26 0.13 -12.72
N THR A 61 -0.01 0.55 -12.87
CA THR A 61 -0.57 1.68 -12.10
C THR A 61 -0.57 1.35 -10.62
N ARG A 62 -0.13 2.33 -9.83
CA ARG A 62 -0.02 2.23 -8.38
C ARG A 62 -1.22 2.91 -7.73
N TYR A 63 -1.68 2.33 -6.65
CA TYR A 63 -2.85 2.77 -5.90
C TYR A 63 -2.49 2.80 -4.42
N SER A 64 -2.93 3.84 -3.73
CA SER A 64 -2.98 3.88 -2.27
C SER A 64 -4.13 3.03 -1.79
N LEU A 65 -3.89 2.14 -0.83
CA LEU A 65 -4.94 1.43 -0.11
C LEU A 65 -5.07 1.98 1.32
N PRO A 66 -6.30 2.06 1.86
CA PRO A 66 -6.53 2.38 3.25
C PRO A 66 -5.96 1.29 4.16
N GLU A 67 -5.48 1.71 5.33
CA GLU A 67 -4.75 0.85 6.27
C GLU A 67 -5.60 -0.34 6.75
N ASP A 68 -6.91 -0.14 6.92
CA ASP A 68 -7.85 -1.16 7.36
C ASP A 68 -7.98 -2.31 6.36
N LYS A 69 -8.06 -1.99 5.06
CA LYS A 69 -8.17 -3.00 3.98
C LYS A 69 -6.87 -3.76 3.81
N GLY A 70 -5.74 -3.04 3.83
CA GLY A 70 -4.41 -3.66 3.78
C GLY A 70 -4.18 -4.62 4.94
N ARG A 71 -4.52 -4.20 6.17
CA ARG A 71 -4.43 -5.06 7.36
C ARG A 71 -5.37 -6.27 7.28
N ALA A 72 -6.55 -6.11 6.69
CA ALA A 72 -7.48 -7.23 6.50
C ALA A 72 -6.92 -8.27 5.50
N MET A 73 -6.19 -7.83 4.46
CA MET A 73 -5.50 -8.74 3.54
C MET A 73 -4.35 -9.47 4.22
N GLU A 74 -3.56 -8.80 5.06
CA GLU A 74 -2.49 -9.45 5.83
C GLU A 74 -3.01 -10.57 6.73
N LYS A 75 -4.22 -10.42 7.27
CA LYS A 75 -4.85 -11.43 8.11
C LYS A 75 -5.45 -12.60 7.32
N GLY A 76 -5.35 -12.59 5.99
CA GLY A 76 -6.02 -13.56 5.11
C GLY A 76 -7.54 -13.44 5.13
N GLY A 77 -8.08 -12.30 5.57
CA GLY A 77 -9.52 -12.06 5.57
C GLY A 77 -10.04 -11.78 4.17
N PRO A 78 -11.33 -12.06 3.89
CA PRO A 78 -11.95 -11.62 2.64
C PRO A 78 -11.99 -10.09 2.62
N VAL A 79 -11.29 -9.48 1.66
CA VAL A 79 -11.25 -8.02 1.50
C VAL A 79 -11.91 -7.64 0.18
N THR A 80 -13.04 -6.96 0.28
CA THR A 80 -13.64 -6.27 -0.86
C THR A 80 -13.00 -4.90 -0.99
N LEU A 81 -12.27 -4.66 -2.08
CA LEU A 81 -11.81 -3.33 -2.47
C LEU A 81 -12.86 -2.70 -3.38
N PHE A 82 -13.25 -1.45 -3.10
CA PHE A 82 -14.06 -0.66 -4.02
C PHE A 82 -13.20 0.38 -4.75
N ILE A 83 -13.64 0.85 -5.92
CA ILE A 83 -12.94 1.92 -6.67
C ILE A 83 -12.76 3.16 -5.77
N SER A 84 -13.74 3.47 -4.94
CA SER A 84 -13.69 4.58 -3.99
C SER A 84 -12.67 4.40 -2.86
N ASP A 85 -12.25 3.16 -2.57
CA ASP A 85 -11.24 2.86 -1.55
C ASP A 85 -9.82 3.06 -2.09
N ILE A 86 -9.63 3.00 -3.41
CA ILE A 86 -8.31 3.10 -4.04
C ILE A 86 -8.11 4.48 -4.65
N SER A 87 -7.06 5.17 -4.22
CA SER A 87 -6.65 6.44 -4.83
C SER A 87 -5.39 6.22 -5.66
N PRO A 88 -5.28 6.75 -6.88
CA PRO A 88 -4.04 6.64 -7.65
C PRO A 88 -2.88 7.20 -6.83
N TRP A 89 -1.81 6.40 -6.74
CA TRP A 89 -0.56 6.78 -6.10
C TRP A 89 0.36 7.32 -7.20
N GLU A 90 0.11 8.59 -7.55
CA GLU A 90 0.72 9.35 -8.66
C GLU A 90 0.40 8.86 -10.08
#